data_AF-A0A1Q7GLE9-F1
#
_entry.id   AF-A0A1Q7GLE9-F1
#
_cell.length_a   1.000
_cell.length_b   1.000
_cell.length_c   1.000
_cell.angle_alpha   90.00
_cell.angle_beta   90.00
_cell.angle_gamma   90.00
#
_symmetry.space_group_name_H-M   'P 1'
#
loop_
_entity.id
_entity.type
_entity.pdbx_description
1 polymer ?
#
loop_
_entity_poly.entity_id
_entity_poly.type
_entity_poly.pdbx_seq_one_letter_code
_entity_poly.pdbx_strand_id
1 'polypeptide(L)'
;MDNVAVPTPAAPPAGAAAETAADVWKDRHLRLAADFENFRKRTAKERTEMWMRAQADLVGRLADALDDLSRFAHIDPAETDARTLHEGVDLVERKVWKELEAAGVTRIDQAGVPFDPNVHEAVTTQPASKPEEDHTVGQVVQPGYKMRDILLRPARVVVLTWQGK
;
A
#
# COMPACT_ATOMS: atom_id res chain seq x y z
N MET A 1 35.01 -93.42 14.02
CA MET A 1 34.93 -92.28 13.09
C MET A 1 33.49 -92.19 12.66
N ASP A 2 32.72 -91.25 13.19
CA ASP A 2 31.57 -90.66 12.50
C ASP A 2 31.30 -89.30 13.16
N ASN A 3 31.48 -88.27 12.35
CA ASN A 3 31.63 -86.88 12.73
C ASN A 3 30.24 -86.22 12.75
N VAL A 4 29.80 -85.75 13.92
CA VAL A 4 28.53 -85.02 14.08
C VAL A 4 28.73 -83.60 13.52
N ALA A 5 28.19 -83.36 12.33
CA ALA A 5 28.20 -82.05 11.70
C ALA A 5 27.26 -81.09 12.47
N VAL A 6 27.85 -80.04 13.04
CA VAL A 6 27.11 -78.89 13.59
C VAL A 6 26.58 -78.06 12.41
N PRO A 7 25.29 -77.71 12.35
CA PRO A 7 24.78 -76.83 11.30
C PRO A 7 25.23 -75.39 11.57
N THR A 8 26.02 -74.85 10.65
CA THR A 8 26.42 -73.44 10.56
C THR A 8 25.18 -72.52 10.46
N PRO A 9 25.11 -71.38 11.18
CA PRO A 9 24.00 -70.45 11.05
C PRO A 9 24.00 -69.81 9.65
N ALA A 10 22.83 -69.81 9.01
CA ALA A 10 22.62 -69.19 7.70
C ALA A 10 22.94 -67.69 7.74
N ALA A 11 23.77 -67.24 6.80
CA ALA A 11 24.03 -65.83 6.56
C ALA A 11 22.73 -65.09 6.18
N PRO A 12 22.53 -63.83 6.61
CA PRO A 12 21.34 -63.07 6.25
C PRO A 12 21.31 -62.81 4.73
N PRO A 13 20.11 -62.72 4.11
CA PRO A 13 19.99 -62.53 2.67
C PRO A 13 20.56 -61.16 2.25
N ALA A 14 21.51 -61.19 1.30
CA ALA A 14 22.02 -60.03 0.60
C ALA A 14 20.92 -59.48 -0.33
N GLY A 15 20.32 -58.33 0.03
CA GLY A 15 19.28 -57.70 -0.79
C GLY A 15 18.65 -56.42 -0.24
N ALA A 16 18.89 -56.04 1.01
CA ALA A 16 18.50 -54.72 1.51
C ALA A 16 19.75 -53.83 1.53
N ALA A 17 19.94 -53.02 0.48
CA ALA A 17 20.90 -51.91 0.55
C ALA A 17 20.43 -50.98 1.66
N ALA A 18 21.11 -51.01 2.81
CA ALA A 18 20.81 -50.10 3.91
C ALA A 18 21.04 -48.66 3.40
N GLU A 19 19.98 -47.85 3.45
CA GLU A 19 20.05 -46.42 3.12
C GLU A 19 21.19 -45.79 3.91
N THR A 20 22.16 -45.20 3.21
CA THR A 20 23.27 -44.57 3.90
C THR A 20 22.79 -43.28 4.55
N ALA A 21 23.45 -42.82 5.61
CA ALA A 21 23.13 -41.54 6.22
C ALA A 21 23.15 -40.39 5.18
N ALA A 22 24.01 -40.47 4.16
CA ALA A 22 24.08 -39.51 3.08
C ALA A 22 22.79 -39.47 2.24
N ASP A 23 22.18 -40.63 1.96
CA ASP A 23 20.93 -40.72 1.18
C ASP A 23 19.76 -40.13 1.97
N VAL A 24 19.67 -40.41 3.27
CA VAL A 24 18.65 -39.84 4.17
C VAL A 24 18.78 -38.32 4.25
N TRP A 25 20.01 -37.80 4.39
CA TRP A 25 20.24 -36.35 4.41
C TRP A 25 19.92 -35.69 3.07
N LYS A 26 20.21 -36.36 1.95
CA LYS A 26 19.89 -35.86 0.60
C LYS A 26 18.39 -35.80 0.36
N ASP A 27 17.64 -36.85 0.71
CA ASP A 27 16.17 -36.83 0.62
C ASP A 27 15.57 -35.73 1.49
N ARG A 28 16.03 -35.62 2.74
CA ARG A 28 15.58 -34.57 3.66
C ARG A 28 15.88 -33.17 3.11
N HIS A 29 17.04 -32.97 2.50
CA HIS A 29 17.42 -31.68 1.90
C HIS A 29 16.55 -31.36 0.68
N LEU A 30 16.31 -32.33 -0.20
CA LEU A 30 15.45 -32.16 -1.38
C LEU A 30 14.00 -31.87 -0.98
N ARG A 31 13.49 -32.56 0.04
CA ARG A 31 12.14 -32.29 0.60
C ARG A 31 12.06 -30.89 1.18
N LEU A 32 13.04 -30.48 1.99
CA LEU A 32 13.07 -29.13 2.56
C LEU A 32 13.16 -28.05 1.47
N ALA A 33 13.94 -28.28 0.43
CA ALA A 33 14.04 -27.37 -0.72
C ALA A 33 12.69 -27.26 -1.46
N ALA A 34 11.98 -28.37 -1.65
CA ALA A 34 10.65 -28.39 -2.24
C ALA A 34 9.61 -27.68 -1.37
N ASP A 35 9.61 -27.93 -0.05
CA ASP A 35 8.73 -27.26 0.91
C ASP A 35 8.98 -25.74 0.94
N PHE A 36 10.25 -25.33 0.87
CA PHE A 36 10.63 -23.92 0.80
C PHE A 36 10.15 -23.27 -0.49
N GLU A 37 10.31 -23.92 -1.64
CA GLU A 37 9.83 -23.38 -2.92
C GLU A 37 8.29 -23.29 -2.96
N ASN A 38 7.59 -24.28 -2.39
CA ASN A 38 6.14 -24.24 -2.24
C ASN A 38 5.69 -23.11 -1.30
N PHE A 39 6.37 -22.94 -0.16
CA PHE A 39 6.14 -21.83 0.75
C PHE A 39 6.34 -20.49 0.06
N ARG A 40 7.45 -20.31 -0.68
CA ARG A 40 7.76 -19.08 -1.41
C ARG A 40 6.67 -18.74 -2.43
N LYS A 41 6.22 -19.73 -3.22
CA LYS A 41 5.13 -19.57 -4.19
C LYS A 41 3.81 -19.19 -3.52
N ARG A 42 3.46 -19.88 -2.42
CA ARG A 42 2.23 -19.59 -1.65
C ARG A 42 2.27 -18.18 -1.07
N THR A 43 3.35 -17.80 -0.40
CA THR A 43 3.51 -16.47 0.21
C THR A 43 3.45 -15.36 -0.84
N ALA A 44 4.05 -15.55 -2.02
CA ALA A 44 3.95 -14.59 -3.11
C ALA A 44 2.51 -14.42 -3.60
N LYS A 45 1.77 -15.53 -3.72
CA LYS A 45 0.36 -15.51 -4.12
C LYS A 45 -0.51 -14.80 -3.07
N GLU A 46 -0.36 -15.16 -1.80
CA GLU A 46 -1.10 -14.55 -0.68
C GLU A 46 -0.85 -13.04 -0.61
N ARG A 47 0.41 -12.59 -0.79
CA ARG A 47 0.73 -11.15 -0.81
C ARG A 47 0.00 -10.41 -1.94
N THR A 48 -0.03 -10.99 -3.14
CA THR A 48 -0.75 -10.40 -4.28
C THR A 48 -2.25 -10.36 -4.02
N GLU A 49 -2.83 -11.43 -3.48
CA GLU A 49 -4.25 -11.48 -3.14
C GLU A 49 -4.62 -10.46 -2.05
N MET A 50 -3.80 -10.32 -1.01
CA MET A 50 -4.00 -9.30 0.03
C MET A 50 -3.97 -7.88 -0.56
N TRP A 51 -3.04 -7.62 -1.48
CA TRP A 51 -2.95 -6.33 -2.16
C TRP A 51 -4.19 -6.05 -3.03
N MET A 52 -4.63 -7.02 -3.83
CA MET A 52 -5.84 -6.89 -4.65
C MET A 52 -7.08 -6.68 -3.80
N ARG A 53 -7.22 -7.40 -2.68
CA ARG A 53 -8.34 -7.21 -1.74
C ARG A 53 -8.33 -5.82 -1.11
N ALA A 54 -7.17 -5.34 -0.65
CA ALA A 54 -7.06 -3.99 -0.09
C ALA A 54 -7.46 -2.89 -1.09
N GLN A 55 -7.10 -3.06 -2.37
CA GLN A 55 -7.55 -2.14 -3.44
C GLN A 55 -9.05 -2.24 -3.68
N ALA A 56 -9.58 -3.46 -3.80
CA ALA A 56 -11.01 -3.68 -4.00
C ALA A 56 -11.85 -3.11 -2.85
N ASP A 57 -11.39 -3.25 -1.60
CA ASP A 57 -12.06 -2.69 -0.43
C ASP A 57 -12.11 -1.15 -0.48
N LEU A 58 -11.01 -0.49 -0.85
CA LEU A 58 -10.98 0.97 -1.00
C LEU A 58 -11.90 1.45 -2.13
N VAL A 59 -11.82 0.81 -3.29
CA VAL A 59 -12.68 1.16 -4.45
C VAL A 59 -14.16 0.90 -4.12
N GLY A 60 -14.46 -0.20 -3.42
CA GLY A 60 -15.81 -0.54 -2.98
C GLY A 60 -16.41 0.51 -2.04
N ARG A 61 -15.62 1.07 -1.11
CA ARG A 61 -16.07 2.16 -0.25
C ARG A 61 -16.40 3.45 -1.02
N LEU A 62 -15.71 3.70 -2.12
CA LEU A 62 -15.94 4.88 -2.96
C LEU A 62 -17.11 4.70 -3.95
N ALA A 63 -17.62 3.49 -4.13
CA ALA A 63 -18.66 3.18 -5.12
C ALA A 63 -19.93 4.04 -4.92
N ASP A 64 -20.42 4.14 -3.69
CA ASP A 64 -21.63 4.93 -3.38
C ASP A 64 -21.47 6.41 -3.78
N ALA A 65 -20.29 6.99 -3.55
CA ALA A 65 -20.01 8.38 -3.92
C ALA A 65 -19.90 8.56 -5.45
N LEU A 66 -19.40 7.56 -6.16
CA LEU A 66 -19.36 7.55 -7.63
C LEU A 66 -20.77 7.43 -8.23
N ASP A 67 -21.65 6.62 -7.62
CA ASP A 67 -23.04 6.48 -8.04
C ASP A 67 -23.81 7.80 -7.84
N ASP A 68 -23.59 8.47 -6.72
CA ASP A 68 -24.16 9.79 -6.47
C ASP A 68 -23.63 10.83 -7.47
N LEU A 69 -22.32 10.86 -7.73
CA LEU A 69 -21.73 11.76 -8.71
C LEU A 69 -22.34 11.53 -10.10
N SER A 70 -22.49 10.27 -10.51
CA SER A 70 -23.13 9.88 -11.77
C SER A 70 -24.58 10.37 -11.82
N ARG A 71 -25.34 10.22 -10.73
CA ARG A 71 -26.72 10.73 -10.65
C ARG A 71 -26.77 12.23 -10.92
N PHE A 72 -25.93 13.03 -10.28
CA PHE A 72 -25.90 14.48 -10.46
C PHE A 72 -25.40 14.90 -11.85
N ALA A 73 -24.49 14.12 -12.46
CA ALA A 73 -23.97 14.42 -13.79
C ALA A 73 -25.00 14.27 -14.93
N HIS A 74 -26.09 13.52 -14.71
CA HIS A 74 -27.13 13.27 -15.71
C HIS A 74 -28.43 14.04 -15.45
N ILE A 75 -28.43 14.95 -14.46
CA ILE A 75 -29.55 15.85 -14.21
C ILE A 75 -29.60 16.90 -15.33
N ASP A 76 -30.82 17.22 -15.80
CA ASP A 76 -31.01 18.32 -16.75
C ASP A 76 -30.72 19.67 -16.07
N PRO A 77 -29.68 20.41 -16.50
CA PRO A 77 -29.37 21.72 -15.94
C PRO A 77 -30.47 22.76 -16.17
N ALA A 78 -31.35 22.54 -17.17
CA ALA A 78 -32.49 23.42 -17.41
C ALA A 78 -33.62 23.22 -16.39
N GLU A 79 -33.68 22.05 -15.76
CA GLU A 79 -34.71 21.69 -14.76
C GLU A 79 -34.21 21.81 -13.31
N THR A 80 -32.93 22.12 -13.11
CA THR A 80 -32.31 22.16 -11.77
C THR A 80 -31.56 23.46 -11.53
N ASP A 81 -31.84 24.10 -10.40
CA ASP A 81 -31.17 25.33 -10.03
C ASP A 81 -29.70 25.09 -9.58
N ALA A 82 -28.88 26.13 -9.71
CA ALA A 82 -27.45 26.06 -9.41
C ALA A 82 -27.14 25.73 -7.93
N ARG A 83 -28.01 26.09 -7.00
CA ARG A 83 -27.82 25.81 -5.57
C ARG A 83 -28.02 24.32 -5.30
N THR A 84 -29.06 23.72 -5.85
CA THR A 84 -29.30 22.27 -5.75
C THR A 84 -28.12 21.47 -6.31
N LEU A 85 -27.56 21.90 -7.44
CA LEU A 85 -26.37 21.28 -8.02
C LEU A 85 -25.14 21.42 -7.10
N HIS A 86 -24.90 22.61 -6.54
CA HIS A 86 -23.79 22.86 -5.63
C HIS A 86 -23.89 22.00 -4.35
N GLU A 87 -25.07 21.92 -3.73
CA GLU A 87 -25.33 21.10 -2.55
C GLU A 87 -25.12 19.60 -2.84
N GLY A 88 -25.49 19.15 -4.05
CA GLY A 88 -25.24 17.78 -4.51
C GLY A 88 -23.74 17.46 -4.65
N VAL A 89 -22.98 18.34 -5.29
CA VAL A 89 -21.52 18.19 -5.44
C VAL A 89 -20.80 18.19 -4.09
N ASP A 90 -21.17 19.11 -3.20
CA ASP A 90 -20.64 19.22 -1.84
C ASP A 90 -20.95 17.97 -0.99
N LEU A 91 -22.14 17.36 -1.16
CA LEU A 91 -22.46 16.08 -0.53
C LEU A 91 -21.55 14.95 -1.01
N VAL A 92 -21.32 14.86 -2.33
CA VAL A 92 -20.42 13.86 -2.93
C VAL A 92 -18.99 14.06 -2.42
N GLU A 93 -18.48 15.30 -2.44
CA GLU A 93 -17.14 15.62 -1.94
C GLU A 93 -16.96 15.16 -0.49
N ARG A 94 -17.91 15.47 0.40
CA ARG A 94 -17.86 15.01 1.79
C ARG A 94 -17.85 13.49 1.93
N LYS A 95 -18.65 12.78 1.13
CA LYS A 95 -18.67 11.31 1.15
C LYS A 95 -17.33 10.73 0.74
N VAL A 96 -16.74 11.24 -0.35
CA VAL A 96 -15.40 10.82 -0.80
C VAL A 96 -14.37 11.06 0.29
N TRP A 97 -14.34 12.26 0.88
CA TRP A 97 -13.39 12.60 1.93
C TRP A 97 -13.52 11.72 3.16
N LYS A 98 -14.74 11.46 3.61
CA LYS A 98 -15.00 10.57 4.75
C LYS A 98 -14.37 9.18 4.54
N GLU A 99 -14.53 8.59 3.36
CA GLU A 99 -13.97 7.25 3.08
C GLU A 99 -12.44 7.28 2.93
N LEU A 100 -11.88 8.35 2.33
CA LEU A 100 -10.44 8.54 2.22
C LEU A 100 -9.77 8.74 3.59
N GLU A 101 -10.37 9.56 4.47
CA GLU A 101 -9.91 9.76 5.85
C GLU A 101 -9.97 8.45 6.64
N ALA A 102 -11.05 7.67 6.49
CA ALA A 102 -11.16 6.34 7.10
C ALA A 102 -10.10 5.35 6.58
N ALA A 103 -9.61 5.52 5.35
CA ALA A 103 -8.48 4.77 4.80
C ALA A 103 -7.10 5.31 5.28
N GLY A 104 -7.07 6.45 5.97
CA GLY A 104 -5.86 7.07 6.49
C GLY A 104 -5.22 8.10 5.56
N VAL A 105 -5.97 8.61 4.57
CA VAL A 105 -5.54 9.74 3.75
C VAL A 105 -5.72 11.04 4.52
N THR A 106 -4.74 11.92 4.43
CA THR A 106 -4.80 13.27 5.00
C THR A 106 -4.37 14.29 3.96
N ARG A 107 -4.99 15.47 4.03
CA ARG A 107 -4.76 16.59 3.14
C ARG A 107 -3.66 17.50 3.69
N ILE A 108 -2.82 17.99 2.79
CA ILE A 108 -1.74 18.94 3.07
C ILE A 108 -2.11 20.25 2.36
N ASP A 109 -2.72 21.17 3.08
CA ASP A 109 -3.26 22.41 2.54
C ASP A 109 -3.15 23.62 3.47
N GLN A 110 -2.30 23.53 4.48
CA GLN A 110 -2.12 24.60 5.47
C GLN A 110 -1.14 25.66 4.96
N ALA A 111 -1.54 26.92 5.07
CA ALA A 111 -0.65 28.08 4.92
C ALA A 111 -0.17 28.57 6.30
N GLY A 112 0.88 29.37 6.32
CA GLY A 112 1.54 29.87 7.54
C GLY A 112 2.41 28.84 8.26
N VAL A 113 2.52 27.62 7.73
CA VAL A 113 3.40 26.57 8.28
C VAL A 113 4.80 26.67 7.67
N PRO A 114 5.85 26.22 8.37
CA PRO A 114 7.19 26.13 7.77
C PRO A 114 7.16 25.32 6.47
N PHE A 115 7.90 25.80 5.45
CA PHE A 115 8.10 25.03 4.24
C PHE A 115 8.88 23.74 4.57
N ASP A 116 8.47 22.63 3.97
CA ASP A 116 9.06 21.31 4.20
C ASP A 116 9.18 20.59 2.84
N PRO A 117 10.39 20.44 2.28
CA PRO A 117 10.60 19.79 0.99
C PRO A 117 10.10 18.34 0.91
N ASN A 118 9.87 17.67 2.04
CA ASN A 118 9.36 16.29 2.05
C ASN A 118 7.87 16.21 1.71
N VAL A 119 7.12 17.30 1.89
CA VAL A 119 5.65 17.32 1.70
C VAL A 119 5.18 18.52 0.86
N HIS A 120 6.05 19.47 0.58
CA HIS A 120 5.78 20.69 -0.17
C HIS A 120 6.68 20.80 -1.41
N GLU A 121 6.09 21.28 -2.51
CA GLU A 121 6.77 21.64 -3.75
C GLU A 121 6.63 23.14 -3.98
N ALA A 122 7.73 23.89 -3.87
CA ALA A 122 7.73 25.33 -4.08
C ALA A 122 7.59 25.66 -5.58
N VAL A 123 6.46 26.22 -5.98
CA VAL A 123 6.22 26.64 -7.38
C VAL A 123 6.75 28.03 -7.68
N THR A 124 6.73 28.92 -6.69
CA THR A 124 7.27 30.28 -6.78
C THR A 124 7.48 30.85 -5.38
N THR A 125 8.10 32.02 -5.29
CA THR A 125 8.30 32.76 -4.04
C THR A 125 7.58 34.11 -4.09
N GLN A 126 7.21 34.62 -2.91
CA GLN A 126 6.67 35.97 -2.73
C GLN A 126 7.35 36.67 -1.54
N PRO A 127 7.47 38.01 -1.54
CA PRO A 127 8.02 38.74 -0.41
C PRO A 127 7.19 38.50 0.87
N ALA A 128 7.85 38.12 1.96
CA ALA A 128 7.26 38.06 3.28
C ALA A 128 6.92 39.47 3.80
N SER A 129 5.82 39.63 4.54
CA SER A 129 5.46 40.92 5.14
C SER A 129 6.21 41.19 6.44
N LYS A 130 6.65 40.13 7.12
CA LYS A 130 7.39 40.16 8.37
C LYS A 130 8.58 39.20 8.32
N PRO A 131 9.66 39.47 9.08
CA PRO A 131 10.79 38.53 9.20
C PRO A 131 10.38 37.13 9.67
N GLU A 132 9.35 37.02 10.51
CA GLU A 132 8.87 35.76 11.09
C GLU A 132 8.20 34.82 10.08
N GLU A 133 7.75 35.36 8.95
CA GLU A 133 7.09 34.61 7.88
C GLU A 133 8.11 34.02 6.88
N ASP A 134 9.39 34.33 7.05
CA ASP A 134 10.44 33.85 6.16
C ASP A 134 10.47 32.32 6.11
N HIS A 135 10.57 31.76 4.90
CA HIS A 135 10.62 30.32 4.63
C HIS A 135 9.36 29.55 5.08
N THR A 136 8.21 30.22 5.16
CA THR A 136 6.90 29.59 5.39
C THR A 136 6.09 29.43 4.10
N VAL A 137 5.08 28.57 4.13
CA VAL A 137 4.07 28.45 3.08
C VAL A 137 3.16 29.69 3.13
N GLY A 138 3.26 30.57 2.14
CA GLY A 138 2.36 31.72 2.03
C GLY A 138 0.98 31.33 1.52
N GLN A 139 0.94 30.47 0.51
CA GLN A 139 -0.30 29.96 -0.07
C GLN A 139 -0.11 28.56 -0.63
N VAL A 140 -1.13 27.72 -0.46
CA VAL A 140 -1.24 26.43 -1.15
C VAL A 140 -1.99 26.63 -2.45
N VAL A 141 -1.29 26.43 -3.56
CA VAL A 141 -1.84 26.53 -4.94
C VAL A 141 -2.55 25.22 -5.31
N GLN A 142 -2.00 24.10 -4.88
CA GLN A 142 -2.60 22.78 -5.06
C GLN A 142 -2.38 21.94 -3.79
N PRO A 143 -3.44 21.41 -3.17
CA PRO A 143 -3.31 20.54 -2.01
C PRO A 143 -2.44 19.32 -2.30
N GLY A 144 -1.63 18.95 -1.33
CA GLY A 144 -0.93 17.67 -1.28
C GLY A 144 -1.75 16.64 -0.54
N TYR A 145 -1.37 15.38 -0.68
CA TYR A 145 -2.01 14.27 0.02
C TYR A 145 -0.96 13.27 0.50
N LYS A 146 -1.19 12.72 1.70
CA LYS A 146 -0.43 11.60 2.23
C LYS A 146 -1.38 10.54 2.76
N MET A 147 -1.02 9.27 2.63
CA MET A 147 -1.72 8.16 3.28
C MET A 147 -0.81 7.59 4.35
N ARG A 148 -1.15 7.85 5.62
CA ARG A 148 -0.26 7.58 6.75
C ARG A 148 1.12 8.24 6.51
N ASP A 149 2.18 7.45 6.41
CA ASP A 149 3.55 7.91 6.18
C ASP A 149 3.94 7.99 4.69
N ILE A 150 3.05 7.56 3.79
CA ILE A 150 3.31 7.53 2.35
C ILE A 150 2.82 8.83 1.73
N LEU A 151 3.73 9.66 1.24
CA LEU A 151 3.37 10.83 0.44
C LEU A 151 2.79 10.36 -0.91
N LEU A 152 1.56 10.77 -1.19
CA LEU A 152 0.90 10.49 -2.48
C LEU A 152 1.25 11.57 -3.50
N ARG A 153 1.22 12.83 -3.06
CA ARG A 153 1.58 14.01 -3.86
C ARG A 153 1.95 15.16 -2.92
N PRO A 154 3.05 15.91 -3.18
CA PRO A 154 3.35 17.12 -2.41
C PRO A 154 2.30 18.20 -2.65
N ALA A 155 2.13 19.11 -1.68
CA ALA A 155 1.33 20.31 -1.91
C ALA A 155 2.17 21.31 -2.71
N ARG A 156 1.61 21.88 -3.77
CA ARG A 156 2.30 22.94 -4.52
C ARG A 156 2.03 24.25 -3.84
N VAL A 157 3.10 24.93 -3.44
CA VAL A 157 3.03 26.08 -2.54
C VAL A 157 3.82 27.27 -3.06
N VAL A 158 3.35 28.46 -2.69
CA VAL A 158 4.14 29.69 -2.75
C VAL A 158 4.87 29.83 -1.42
N VAL A 159 6.19 30.02 -1.47
CA VAL A 159 7.01 30.20 -0.27
C VAL A 159 7.26 31.69 -0.04
N LEU A 160 7.07 32.16 1.19
CA LEU A 160 7.40 33.52 1.58
C LEU A 160 8.90 33.66 1.81
N THR A 161 9.50 34.71 1.25
CA THR A 161 10.92 35.04 1.44
C THR A 161 11.08 36.46 1.95
N TRP A 162 11.79 36.62 3.06
CA TRP A 162 12.07 37.93 3.62
C TRP A 162 13.26 38.58 2.89
N GLN A 163 13.06 39.81 2.40
CA GLN A 163 14.06 40.53 1.60
C GLN A 163 14.83 41.62 2.38
N GLY A 164 14.75 41.63 3.72
CA GLY A 164 15.67 42.42 4.54
C GLY A 164 15.51 43.94 4.43
N LYS A 165 14.29 44.48 4.56
CA LYS A 165 14.08 45.93 4.74
C LYS A 165 13.80 46.31 6.19
#